data_AF-A0A6I3UUC2-F1
#
_entry.id   AF-A0A6I3UUC2-F1
#
_cell.length_a   1.000
_cell.length_b   1.000
_cell.length_c   1.000
_cell.angle_alpha   90.00
_cell.angle_beta   90.00
_cell.angle_gamma   90.00
#
_symmetry.space_group_name_H-M   'P 1'
#
loop_
_entity.id
_entity.type
_entity.pdbx_description
1 polymer ?
#
loop_
_entity_poly.entity_id
_entity_poly.type
_entity_poly.pdbx_seq_one_letter_code
_entity_poly.pdbx_strand_id
1 'polypeptide(L)'
;VETTIKSICSKNKEVKFYVFNSDLPTEWFQLMDKRLSVLGSEIVNVKVTESLINQFHLPTPHLSSATYLRYFIPTIVFEKRVLYLDSDIIVTADLTSLFEFPLDGCPLAAVPDIPN
;
A
#
# COMPACT_ATOMS: atom_id res chain seq x y z
N VAL A 1 3.43 -4.03 8.02
CA VAL A 1 2.94 -2.67 7.70
C VAL A 1 3.68 -1.54 8.42
N GLU A 2 3.67 -1.44 9.75
CA GLU A 2 4.28 -0.27 10.45
C GLU A 2 5.77 -0.12 10.14
N THR A 3 6.53 -1.23 10.13
CA THR A 3 7.96 -1.22 9.77
C THR A 3 8.19 -0.74 8.34
N THR A 4 7.37 -1.18 7.38
CA THR A 4 7.42 -0.72 5.99
C THR A 4 7.19 0.78 5.90
N ILE A 5 6.13 1.30 6.53
CA ILE A 5 5.85 2.74 6.59
C ILE A 5 7.04 3.51 7.18
N LYS A 6 7.61 3.05 8.29
CA LYS A 6 8.79 3.69 8.91
C LYS A 6 9.99 3.69 7.97
N SER A 7 10.24 2.59 7.26
CA SER A 7 11.35 2.49 6.32
C SER A 7 11.18 3.48 5.15
N ILE A 8 9.96 3.65 4.64
CA ILE A 8 9.61 4.67 3.63
C ILE A 8 9.86 6.07 4.19
N CYS A 9 9.31 6.38 5.37
CA CYS A 9 9.49 7.68 6.04
C CYS A 9 10.96 8.01 6.39
N SER A 10 11.85 7.01 6.42
CA SER A 10 13.28 7.24 6.65
C SER A 10 14.01 7.83 5.45
N LYS A 11 13.41 7.72 4.25
CA LYS A 11 13.98 8.17 2.97
C LYS A 11 13.09 9.19 2.26
N ASN A 12 11.79 9.17 2.52
CA ASN A 12 10.77 10.01 1.89
C ASN A 12 9.98 10.79 2.94
N LYS A 13 9.54 12.00 2.60
CA LYS A 13 8.64 12.85 3.40
C LYS A 13 7.43 13.23 2.55
N GLU A 14 6.42 13.83 3.17
CA GLU A 14 5.22 14.31 2.47
C GLU A 14 4.53 13.20 1.65
N VAL A 15 4.45 12.01 2.24
CA VAL A 15 3.88 10.81 1.61
C VAL A 15 2.43 10.62 2.08
N LYS A 16 1.53 10.32 1.14
CA LYS A 16 0.15 9.91 1.45
C LYS A 16 0.02 8.40 1.36
N PHE A 17 -0.18 7.76 2.52
CA PHE A 17 -0.34 6.32 2.63
C PHE A 17 -1.80 5.91 2.53
N TYR A 18 -2.12 4.97 1.66
CA TYR A 18 -3.40 4.26 1.66
C TYR A 18 -3.18 2.85 2.19
N VAL A 19 -3.71 2.53 3.36
CA VAL A 19 -3.56 1.19 3.95
C VAL A 19 -4.84 0.41 3.78
N PHE A 20 -4.84 -0.47 2.79
CA PHE A 20 -5.90 -1.43 2.55
C PHE A 20 -5.84 -2.53 3.62
N ASN A 21 -6.96 -2.75 4.32
CA ASN A 21 -7.04 -3.73 5.39
C ASN A 21 -8.48 -4.21 5.62
N SER A 22 -8.65 -5.33 6.30
CA SER A 22 -9.95 -5.86 6.75
C SER A 22 -10.23 -5.57 8.23
N ASP A 23 -9.19 -5.52 9.06
CA ASP A 23 -9.31 -5.70 10.50
C ASP A 23 -8.35 -4.82 11.34
N LEU A 24 -7.55 -3.93 10.73
CA LEU A 24 -6.64 -3.08 11.50
C LEU A 24 -7.45 -2.11 12.40
N PRO A 25 -7.06 -1.96 13.69
CA PRO A 25 -7.79 -1.11 14.63
C PRO A 25 -7.76 0.38 14.24
N THR A 26 -8.87 1.08 14.45
CA THR A 26 -8.96 2.53 14.22
C THR A 26 -7.97 3.30 15.09
N GLU A 27 -7.72 2.84 16.32
CA GLU A 27 -6.78 3.43 17.26
C GLU A 27 -5.34 3.37 16.74
N TRP A 28 -5.01 2.32 16.00
CA TRP A 28 -3.70 2.22 15.34
C TRP A 28 -3.56 3.30 14.26
N PHE A 29 -4.61 3.54 13.46
CA PHE A 29 -4.61 4.62 12.47
C PHE A 29 -4.51 6.00 13.10
N GLN A 30 -5.22 6.25 14.21
CA GLN A 30 -5.12 7.52 14.95
C GLN A 30 -3.69 7.77 15.46
N LEU A 31 -3.03 6.72 15.97
CA LEU A 31 -1.64 6.80 16.41
C LEU A 31 -0.69 7.07 15.23
N MET A 32 -0.90 6.40 14.10
CA MET A 32 -0.09 6.57 12.90
C MET A 32 -0.26 7.96 12.27
N ASP A 33 -1.48 8.48 12.20
CA ASP A 33 -1.77 9.82 11.71
C ASP A 33 -1.02 10.90 12.51
N LYS A 34 -1.04 10.77 13.85
CA LYS A 34 -0.29 11.66 14.74
C LYS A 34 1.22 11.60 14.54
N ARG A 35 1.76 10.43 14.16
CA ARG A 35 3.20 10.24 13.88
C ARG A 35 3.59 10.76 12.49
N LEU A 36 2.73 10.55 11.50
CA LEU A 36 2.98 10.88 10.10
C LEU A 36 2.79 12.37 9.82
N SER A 37 1.85 13.03 10.48
CA SER A 37 1.63 14.47 10.35
C SER A 37 2.86 15.32 10.68
N VAL A 38 3.71 14.88 11.61
CA VAL A 38 5.00 15.53 11.94
C VAL A 38 5.97 15.52 10.75
N LEU A 39 5.80 14.58 9.81
CA LEU A 39 6.59 14.43 8.58
C LEU A 39 5.90 15.04 7.35
N GLY A 40 4.80 15.79 7.55
CA GLY A 40 3.92 16.26 6.47
C GLY A 40 3.22 15.12 5.72
N SER A 41 3.20 13.92 6.28
CA SER A 41 2.65 12.72 5.65
C SER A 41 1.25 12.41 6.17
N GLU A 42 0.45 11.75 5.35
CA GLU A 42 -0.96 11.42 5.62
C GLU A 42 -1.16 9.90 5.63
N ILE A 43 -2.18 9.42 6.35
CA ILE A 43 -2.60 8.02 6.27
C ILE A 43 -4.12 7.91 6.15
N VAL A 44 -4.55 7.13 5.17
CA VAL A 44 -5.95 6.84 4.88
C VAL A 44 -6.23 5.37 5.21
N ASN A 45 -7.19 5.15 6.11
CA ASN A 45 -7.70 3.83 6.42
C ASN A 45 -8.66 3.37 5.31
N VAL A 46 -8.20 2.45 4.46
CA VAL A 46 -9.04 1.83 3.43
C VAL A 46 -9.54 0.49 3.93
N LYS A 47 -10.69 0.50 4.58
CA LYS A 47 -11.31 -0.72 5.12
C LYS A 47 -12.11 -1.44 4.03
N VAL A 48 -11.67 -2.65 3.67
CA VAL A 48 -12.36 -3.52 2.72
C VAL A 48 -13.02 -4.66 3.50
N THR A 49 -14.33 -4.81 3.36
CA THR A 49 -15.08 -5.82 4.11
C THR A 49 -14.82 -7.22 3.55
N GLU A 50 -14.83 -8.22 4.42
CA GLU A 50 -14.68 -9.63 4.01
C GLU A 50 -15.73 -10.05 2.98
N SER A 51 -16.95 -9.50 3.03
CA SER A 51 -17.99 -9.73 2.02
C SER A 51 -17.59 -9.32 0.61
N LEU A 52 -16.76 -8.29 0.46
CA LEU A 52 -16.23 -7.84 -0.83
C LEU A 52 -15.12 -8.77 -1.31
N ILE A 53 -14.33 -9.31 -0.38
CA ILE A 53 -13.21 -10.19 -0.68
C ILE A 53 -13.69 -11.61 -1.01
N ASN A 54 -14.77 -12.07 -0.36
CA ASN A 54 -15.39 -13.38 -0.59
C ASN A 54 -15.98 -13.56 -2.01
N GLN A 55 -16.02 -12.50 -2.82
CA GLN A 55 -16.35 -12.57 -4.25
C GLN A 55 -15.21 -13.16 -5.09
N PHE A 56 -13.98 -13.18 -4.55
CA PHE A 56 -12.83 -13.78 -5.20
C PHE A 56 -12.66 -15.23 -4.76
N HIS A 57 -12.47 -16.14 -5.73
CA HIS A 57 -12.12 -17.53 -5.44
C HIS A 57 -10.68 -17.57 -4.92
N LEU A 58 -10.52 -17.80 -3.61
CA LEU A 58 -9.23 -18.09 -3.01
C LEU A 58 -8.78 -19.50 -3.44
N PRO A 59 -7.65 -19.67 -4.15
CA PRO A 59 -7.19 -20.98 -4.59
C PRO A 59 -6.83 -21.90 -3.43
N THR A 60 -6.58 -21.33 -2.23
CA THR A 60 -6.30 -22.09 -1.01
C THR A 60 -6.86 -21.34 0.23
N PRO A 61 -7.39 -22.05 1.25
CA PRO A 61 -7.97 -21.45 2.46
C PRO A 61 -6.99 -20.61 3.32
N HIS A 62 -5.69 -20.80 3.12
CA HIS A 62 -4.63 -20.15 3.91
C HIS A 62 -4.05 -18.89 3.26
N LEU A 63 -4.42 -18.61 2.00
CA LEU A 63 -3.94 -17.39 1.34
C LEU A 63 -4.67 -16.21 1.97
N SER A 64 -3.91 -15.26 2.51
CA SER A 64 -4.50 -14.06 3.08
C SER A 64 -5.30 -13.33 2.00
N SER A 65 -6.58 -13.09 2.29
CA SER A 65 -7.47 -12.18 1.58
C SER A 65 -6.81 -10.81 1.27
N ALA A 66 -5.78 -10.43 2.05
CA ALA A 66 -4.96 -9.24 1.83
C ALA A 66 -4.38 -9.14 0.41
N THR A 67 -4.02 -10.26 -0.24
CA THR A 67 -3.47 -10.24 -1.61
C THR A 67 -4.46 -9.63 -2.61
N TYR A 68 -5.76 -9.89 -2.44
CA TYR A 68 -6.82 -9.41 -3.34
C TYR A 68 -7.18 -7.94 -3.11
N LEU A 69 -6.76 -7.37 -1.98
CA LEU A 69 -7.07 -5.96 -1.66
C LEU A 69 -6.53 -4.99 -2.71
N ARG A 70 -5.41 -5.34 -3.37
CA ARG A 70 -4.81 -4.53 -4.43
C ARG A 70 -5.75 -4.33 -5.63
N TYR A 71 -6.71 -5.23 -5.87
CA TYR A 71 -7.68 -5.08 -6.95
C TYR A 71 -8.69 -3.96 -6.71
N PHE A 72 -8.85 -3.49 -5.47
CA PHE A 72 -9.74 -2.36 -5.15
C PHE A 72 -9.06 -0.99 -5.27
N ILE A 73 -7.74 -0.95 -5.52
CA ILE A 73 -6.99 0.30 -5.74
C ILE A 73 -7.67 1.21 -6.77
N PRO A 74 -7.99 0.77 -8.01
CA PRO A 74 -8.59 1.65 -9.02
C PRO A 74 -9.99 2.14 -8.67
N THR A 75 -10.68 1.52 -7.71
CA THR A 75 -12.04 1.91 -7.30
C THR A 75 -12.03 2.87 -6.10
N ILE A 76 -11.01 2.81 -5.26
CA ILE A 76 -10.96 3.55 -3.99
C ILE A 76 -9.97 4.71 -4.02
N VAL A 77 -8.87 4.60 -4.77
CA VAL A 77 -7.82 5.61 -4.78
C VAL A 77 -8.00 6.52 -5.99
N PHE A 78 -8.38 7.77 -5.72
CA PHE A 78 -8.58 8.81 -6.72
C PHE A 78 -7.33 9.66 -6.95
N GLU A 79 -6.17 9.01 -7.03
CA GLU A 79 -4.89 9.66 -7.31
C GLU A 79 -4.47 9.36 -8.76
N LYS A 80 -3.80 10.31 -9.43
CA LYS A 80 -3.35 10.13 -10.82
C LYS A 80 -2.31 9.01 -10.96
N ARG A 81 -1.50 8.80 -9.93
CA ARG A 81 -0.44 7.80 -9.88
C ARG A 81 -0.25 7.34 -8.44
N VAL A 82 0.00 6.05 -8.26
CA VAL A 82 0.29 5.43 -6.97
C VAL A 82 1.44 4.43 -7.12
N LEU A 83 2.21 4.23 -6.05
CA LEU A 83 3.17 3.13 -5.94
C LEU A 83 2.64 2.11 -4.94
N TYR A 84 2.35 0.90 -5.41
CA TYR A 84 1.94 -0.21 -4.55
C TYR A 84 3.16 -0.90 -3.97
N LEU A 85 3.13 -1.20 -2.68
CA LEU A 85 4.14 -1.96 -1.95
C LEU A 85 3.44 -3.00 -1.06
N ASP A 86 3.97 -4.22 -1.03
CA ASP A 86 3.52 -5.24 -0.08
C ASP A 86 3.90 -4.83 1.36
N SER A 87 3.15 -5.36 2.34
CA SER A 87 3.21 -4.91 3.74
C SER A 87 4.45 -5.39 4.52
N ASP A 88 5.29 -6.20 3.87
CA ASP A 88 6.51 -6.84 4.35
C ASP A 88 7.78 -6.32 3.66
N ILE A 89 7.67 -5.25 2.86
CA ILE A 89 8.81 -4.59 2.23
C ILE A 89 9.59 -3.72 3.23
N ILE A 90 10.91 -3.67 3.09
CA ILE A 90 11.80 -2.70 3.75
C ILE A 90 12.43 -1.80 2.68
N VAL A 91 12.15 -0.51 2.77
CA VAL A 91 12.68 0.50 1.85
C VAL A 91 14.00 1.06 2.39
N THR A 92 15.05 0.95 1.59
CA THR A 92 16.42 1.33 1.98
C THR A 92 16.94 2.57 1.25
N ALA A 93 16.23 3.03 0.22
CA ALA A 93 16.57 4.18 -0.60
C ALA A 93 15.34 5.04 -0.91
N ASP A 94 15.57 6.25 -1.40
CA ASP A 94 14.52 7.15 -1.85
C ASP A 94 13.70 6.55 -2.99
N LEU A 95 12.36 6.65 -2.91
CA LEU A 95 11.44 6.06 -3.88
C LEU A 95 11.09 6.99 -5.06
N THR A 96 11.60 8.22 -5.10
CA THR A 96 11.17 9.23 -6.10
C THR A 96 11.41 8.74 -7.52
N SER A 97 12.60 8.21 -7.82
CA SER A 97 12.90 7.70 -9.16
C SER A 97 12.02 6.52 -9.57
N LEU A 98 11.60 5.67 -8.63
CA LEU A 98 10.67 4.58 -8.92
C LEU A 98 9.25 5.10 -9.15
N PHE A 99 8.80 6.07 -8.34
CA PHE A 99 7.49 6.70 -8.50
C PHE A 99 7.39 7.51 -9.80
N GLU A 100 8.46 8.16 -10.21
CA GLU A 100 8.51 8.99 -11.43
C GLU A 100 8.74 8.17 -12.69
N PHE A 101 9.10 6.89 -12.57
CA PHE A 101 9.42 6.01 -13.69
C PHE A 101 8.38 6.12 -14.82
N PRO A 102 8.84 6.32 -16.08
CA PRO A 102 7.94 6.48 -17.21
C PRO A 102 7.19 5.17 -17.49
N LEU A 103 5.87 5.25 -17.62
CA LEU A 103 5.03 4.09 -17.93
C LEU A 103 4.81 3.93 -19.44
N ASP A 104 5.23 4.88 -20.27
CA ASP A 104 5.15 4.84 -21.74
C ASP A 104 3.77 4.42 -22.29
N GLY A 105 2.70 4.90 -21.65
CA GLY A 105 1.31 4.61 -22.01
C GLY A 105 0.75 3.31 -21.42
N CYS A 106 1.56 2.52 -20.72
CA CYS A 106 1.09 1.35 -19.97
C CYS A 106 0.34 1.75 -18.68
N PRO A 107 -0.65 0.96 -18.24
CA PRO A 107 -1.41 1.25 -17.02
C PRO A 107 -0.62 1.00 -15.73
N LEU A 108 0.41 0.15 -15.76
CA LEU A 108 1.27 -0.16 -14.62
C LEU A 108 2.66 -0.62 -15.06
N ALA A 109 3.62 -0.55 -14.15
CA ALA A 109 4.93 -1.18 -14.26
C ALA A 109 5.20 -2.01 -12.99
N ALA A 110 6.01 -3.05 -13.10
CA ALA A 110 6.39 -3.93 -12.00
C ALA A 110 7.83 -4.43 -12.19
N VAL A 111 8.45 -4.87 -11.09
CA VAL A 111 9.75 -5.54 -11.13
C VAL A 111 9.55 -6.98 -11.60
N PRO A 112 10.36 -7.50 -12.54
CA PRO A 112 10.27 -8.90 -12.94
C PRO A 112 10.59 -9.81 -11.75
N ASP A 113 9.80 -10.87 -11.60
CA ASP A 113 10.13 -11.96 -10.68
C ASP A 113 11.27 -12.78 -11.29
N ILE A 114 12.42 -12.78 -10.63
CA ILE A 114 13.61 -13.49 -11.11
C ILE A 114 13.64 -14.85 -10.41
N PRO A 115 13.53 -15.97 -11.14
CA PRO A 115 13.65 -17.28 -10.52
C PRO A 115 15.02 -17.43 -9.87
N ASN A 116 15.04 -18.04 -8.69
CA ASN A 116 16.28 -18.43 -7.99
C ASN A 116 17.12 -19.40 -8.81
#